data_AF-R1FXQ4-F1
#
_entry.id   AF-R1FXQ4-F1
#
_cell.length_a   1.000
_cell.length_b   1.000
_cell.length_c   1.000
_cell.angle_alpha   90.00
_cell.angle_beta   90.00
_cell.angle_gamma   90.00
#
_symmetry.space_group_name_H-M   'P 1'
#
loop_
_entity.id
_entity.type
_entity.pdbx_description
1 polymer ?
#
loop_
_entity_poly.entity_id
_entity_poly.type
_entity_poly.pdbx_seq_one_letter_code
_entity_poly.pdbx_strand_id
1 'polypeptide(L)'
;MRDPLCPIVRKAAQRWTEEDENPPRATMAHVLSGACLGNREQARWFLRVARAQTGTAISKVAQAAPDSEDTLKTLRIAHVDALKGSRYRVLDEDGYDALAPAVGGVLPALVDDLSEKSRRDLGAGVTRNLQVVAEAATGAVQRWIQLNDEATARIMKGEEHIEWLRKLFAGWKEARPALRESRRRRDNAGNAGTPRPTASGTNEGRDGGSSGRERRQWAASEVGETDDAPST
;
A
#
# COMPACT_ATOMS: atom_id res chain seq x y z
N MET A 1 3.94 -16.86 0.01
CA MET A 1 3.38 -15.62 -0.55
C MET A 1 2.89 -14.80 0.64
N ARG A 2 3.46 -13.61 0.92
CA ARG A 2 2.98 -12.78 2.03
C ARG A 2 1.69 -12.11 1.57
N ASP A 3 0.67 -12.25 2.39
CA ASP A 3 -0.63 -11.64 2.21
C ASP A 3 -0.50 -10.11 2.31
N PRO A 4 -0.98 -9.32 1.33
CA PRO A 4 -0.81 -7.87 1.34
C PRO A 4 -1.66 -7.19 2.42
N LEU A 5 -2.67 -7.86 2.95
CA LEU A 5 -3.50 -7.38 4.05
C LEU A 5 -3.14 -8.06 5.36
N CYS A 6 -3.03 -7.29 6.44
CA CYS A 6 -2.95 -7.83 7.79
C CYS A 6 -4.16 -8.78 8.01
N PRO A 7 -3.97 -10.02 8.48
CA PRO A 7 -5.05 -10.99 8.64
C PRO A 7 -6.25 -10.49 9.46
N ILE A 8 -5.99 -9.64 10.47
CA ILE A 8 -7.02 -9.01 11.30
C ILE A 8 -7.84 -8.02 10.47
N VAL A 9 -7.16 -7.17 9.70
CA VAL A 9 -7.78 -6.16 8.84
C VAL A 9 -8.56 -6.81 7.71
N ARG A 10 -8.09 -7.93 7.16
CA ARG A 10 -8.83 -8.68 6.13
C ARG A 10 -10.14 -9.25 6.67
N LYS A 11 -10.11 -9.90 7.84
CA LYS A 11 -11.32 -10.42 8.48
C LYS A 11 -12.30 -9.31 8.84
N ALA A 12 -11.81 -8.15 9.26
CA ALA A 12 -12.64 -7.02 9.61
C ALA A 12 -13.19 -6.30 8.36
N ALA A 13 -12.41 -6.18 7.28
CA ALA A 13 -12.84 -5.63 6.00
C ALA A 13 -13.82 -6.55 5.26
N GLN A 14 -13.68 -7.88 5.36
CA GLN A 14 -14.65 -8.85 4.81
C GLN A 14 -16.00 -8.82 5.53
N ARG A 15 -16.03 -8.32 6.78
CA ARG A 15 -17.27 -8.09 7.53
C ARG A 15 -17.92 -6.76 7.21
N TRP A 16 -17.16 -5.83 6.63
CA TRP A 16 -17.67 -4.54 6.19
C TRP A 16 -18.42 -4.73 4.87
N THR A 17 -19.74 -4.74 4.95
CA THR A 17 -20.62 -4.65 3.78
C THR A 17 -20.85 -3.18 3.45
N GLU A 18 -21.20 -2.85 2.20
CA GLU A 18 -21.53 -1.47 1.78
C GLU A 18 -22.65 -0.81 2.61
N GLU A 19 -23.41 -1.59 3.38
CA GLU A 19 -24.48 -1.12 4.29
C GLU A 19 -23.94 -0.58 5.63
N ASP A 20 -22.71 -0.92 6.04
CA ASP A 20 -22.09 -0.39 7.26
C ASP A 20 -21.50 1.00 6.97
N GLU A 21 -22.27 2.04 7.30
CA GLU A 21 -21.93 3.46 7.09
C GLU A 21 -20.65 3.90 7.84
N ASN A 22 -20.19 3.11 8.82
CA ASN A 22 -18.93 3.31 9.53
C ASN A 22 -18.10 2.02 9.66
N PRO A 23 -16.78 2.06 9.43
CA PRO A 23 -15.91 0.91 9.60
C PRO A 23 -15.83 0.46 11.07
N PRO A 24 -15.61 -0.84 11.35
CA PRO A 24 -15.48 -1.35 12.72
C PRO A 24 -14.37 -0.63 13.51
N ARG A 25 -14.58 -0.42 14.82
CA ARG A 25 -13.60 0.23 15.72
C ARG A 25 -12.22 -0.41 15.66
N ALA A 26 -12.19 -1.74 15.68
CA ALA A 26 -10.98 -2.54 15.49
C ALA A 26 -10.24 -2.13 14.20
N THR A 27 -10.95 -2.03 13.09
CA THR A 27 -10.39 -1.60 11.80
C THR A 27 -9.80 -0.20 11.90
N MET A 28 -10.51 0.74 12.53
CA MET A 28 -10.03 2.12 12.70
C MET A 28 -8.76 2.21 13.54
N ALA A 29 -8.70 1.49 14.66
CA ALA A 29 -7.49 1.42 15.49
C ALA A 29 -6.29 0.87 14.69
N HIS A 30 -6.48 -0.18 13.89
CA HIS A 30 -5.42 -0.75 13.06
C HIS A 30 -4.98 0.17 11.91
N VAL A 31 -5.93 0.87 11.28
CA VAL A 31 -5.65 1.84 10.21
C VAL A 31 -4.86 3.02 10.75
N LEU A 32 -5.33 3.62 11.85
CA LEU A 32 -4.75 4.83 12.45
C LEU A 32 -3.48 4.56 13.27
N SER A 33 -3.24 3.31 13.70
CA SER A 33 -1.96 2.89 14.28
C SER A 33 -0.86 2.64 13.25
N GLY A 34 -1.23 2.45 11.98
CA GLY A 34 -0.29 2.07 10.92
C GLY A 34 0.12 0.60 10.99
N ALA A 35 -0.69 -0.25 11.64
CA ALA A 35 -0.54 -1.70 11.62
C ALA A 35 -0.82 -2.28 10.21
N CYS A 36 -1.52 -1.53 9.36
CA CYS A 36 -1.70 -1.85 7.94
C CYS A 36 -0.45 -1.55 7.10
N LEU A 37 -0.07 -2.48 6.22
CA LEU A 37 1.01 -2.29 5.24
C LEU A 37 0.69 -1.08 4.34
N GLY A 38 1.69 -0.24 4.06
CA GLY A 38 1.56 0.95 3.22
C GLY A 38 1.00 2.21 3.90
N ASN A 39 0.25 2.09 5.02
CA ASN A 39 -0.39 3.26 5.67
C ASN A 39 0.41 3.85 6.86
N ARG A 40 1.58 3.27 7.17
CA ARG A 40 2.32 3.57 8.41
C ARG A 40 2.79 5.01 8.52
N GLU A 41 3.12 5.65 7.40
CA GLU A 41 3.56 7.05 7.40
C GLU A 41 2.40 8.00 7.64
N GLN A 42 1.28 7.77 6.97
CA GLN A 42 0.08 8.57 7.12
C GLN A 42 -0.51 8.45 8.53
N ALA A 43 -0.59 7.23 9.07
CA ALA A 43 -0.98 6.97 10.45
C ALA A 43 -0.08 7.69 11.47
N ARG A 44 1.26 7.63 11.28
CA ARG A 44 2.21 8.36 12.13
C ARG A 44 2.03 9.87 12.06
N TRP A 45 1.80 10.39 10.86
CA TRP A 45 1.53 11.81 10.67
C TRP A 45 0.24 12.22 11.39
N PHE A 46 -0.85 11.47 11.23
CA PHE A 46 -2.10 11.67 11.95
C PHE A 46 -1.87 11.71 13.47
N LEU A 47 -1.19 10.72 14.04
CA LEU A 47 -0.95 10.67 15.49
C LEU A 47 -0.11 11.85 16.01
N ARG A 48 0.80 12.40 15.19
CA ARG A 48 1.52 13.65 15.51
C ARG A 48 0.60 14.87 15.49
N VAL A 49 -0.30 14.96 14.50
CA VAL A 49 -1.32 16.01 14.43
C VAL A 49 -2.26 15.94 15.63
N ALA A 50 -2.80 14.75 15.92
CA ALA A 50 -3.67 14.50 17.07
C ALA A 50 -2.99 14.92 18.38
N ARG A 51 -1.73 14.52 18.60
CA ARG A 51 -0.94 14.95 19.77
C ARG A 51 -0.79 16.47 19.84
N ALA A 52 -0.42 17.13 18.75
CA ALA A 52 -0.18 18.58 18.74
C ALA A 52 -1.46 19.37 19.00
N GLN A 53 -2.55 19.00 18.35
CA GLN A 53 -3.83 19.70 18.46
C GLN A 53 -4.51 19.48 19.81
N THR A 54 -4.48 18.26 20.34
CA THR A 54 -4.96 17.96 21.70
C THR A 54 -4.13 18.68 22.75
N GLY A 55 -2.79 18.73 22.60
CA GLY A 55 -1.92 19.49 23.50
C GLY A 55 -2.24 20.99 23.50
N THR A 56 -2.49 21.56 22.33
CA THR A 56 -2.88 22.96 22.18
C THR A 56 -4.27 23.23 22.78
N ALA A 57 -5.22 22.30 22.60
CA ALA A 57 -6.56 22.40 23.18
C ALA A 57 -6.50 22.35 24.73
N ILE A 58 -5.67 21.46 25.29
CA ILE A 58 -5.42 21.41 26.74
C ILE A 58 -4.90 22.74 27.24
N SER A 59 -3.88 23.33 26.59
CA SER A 59 -3.32 24.62 27.02
C SER A 59 -4.37 25.73 27.02
N LYS A 60 -5.22 25.81 25.99
CA LYS A 60 -6.31 26.80 25.90
C LYS A 60 -7.32 26.63 27.04
N VAL A 61 -7.81 25.41 27.25
CA VAL A 61 -8.82 25.12 28.29
C VAL A 61 -8.23 25.31 29.68
N ALA A 62 -7.01 24.83 29.94
CA ALA A 62 -6.38 24.95 31.26
C ALA A 62 -6.10 26.41 31.65
N GLN A 63 -5.86 27.29 30.67
CA GLN A 63 -5.63 28.71 30.90
C GLN A 63 -6.93 29.49 31.11
N ALA A 64 -7.98 29.18 30.35
CA ALA A 64 -9.21 29.97 30.31
C ALA A 64 -10.36 29.39 31.15
N ALA A 65 -10.38 28.08 31.37
CA ALA A 65 -11.43 27.35 32.08
C ALA A 65 -10.82 26.19 32.90
N PRO A 66 -9.99 26.49 33.92
CA PRO A 66 -9.28 25.46 34.69
C PRO A 66 -10.22 24.50 35.44
N ASP A 67 -11.43 24.95 35.78
CA ASP A 67 -12.44 24.17 36.49
C ASP A 67 -13.22 23.20 35.58
N SER A 68 -12.98 23.23 34.26
CA SER A 68 -13.53 22.28 33.29
C SER A 68 -12.80 20.93 33.34
N GLU A 69 -12.84 20.28 34.51
CA GLU A 69 -12.05 19.08 34.80
C GLU A 69 -12.35 17.92 33.85
N ASP A 70 -13.62 17.68 33.53
CA ASP A 70 -14.03 16.60 32.62
C ASP A 70 -13.52 16.81 31.19
N THR A 71 -13.58 18.05 30.68
CA THR A 71 -13.04 18.42 29.38
C THR A 71 -11.52 18.24 29.35
N LEU A 72 -10.83 18.71 30.38
CA LEU A 72 -9.37 18.56 30.51
C LEU A 72 -8.96 17.09 30.63
N LYS A 73 -9.69 16.28 31.39
CA LYS A 73 -9.46 14.84 31.54
C LYS A 73 -9.59 14.13 30.20
N THR A 74 -10.67 14.38 29.46
CA THR A 74 -10.90 13.80 28.13
C THR A 74 -9.77 14.16 27.16
N LEU A 75 -9.40 15.44 27.09
CA LEU A 75 -8.32 15.90 26.22
C LEU A 75 -6.96 15.32 26.59
N ARG A 76 -6.65 15.18 27.88
CA ARG A 76 -5.39 14.59 28.37
C ARG A 76 -5.28 13.11 28.02
N ILE A 77 -6.37 12.35 28.18
CA ILE A 77 -6.43 10.94 27.78
C ILE A 77 -6.13 10.80 26.29
N ALA A 78 -6.88 11.54 25.45
CA ALA A 78 -6.67 11.58 24.00
C ALA A 78 -5.24 11.98 23.63
N HIS A 79 -4.67 12.98 24.30
CA HIS A 79 -3.29 13.43 24.08
C HIS A 79 -2.26 12.35 24.39
N VAL A 80 -2.41 11.68 25.54
CA VAL A 80 -1.50 10.62 25.99
C VAL A 80 -1.55 9.44 25.03
N ASP A 81 -2.73 9.03 24.56
CA ASP A 81 -2.84 7.88 23.66
C ASP A 81 -2.38 8.23 22.24
N ALA A 82 -2.61 9.45 21.75
CA ALA A 82 -1.97 9.94 20.53
C ALA A 82 -0.43 9.94 20.65
N LEU A 83 0.12 10.33 21.80
CA LEU A 83 1.56 10.31 22.08
C LEU A 83 2.10 8.87 22.15
N LYS A 84 1.39 7.95 22.81
CA LYS A 84 1.77 6.52 22.86
C LYS A 84 1.73 5.93 21.46
N GLY A 85 0.66 6.12 20.71
CA GLY A 85 0.54 5.65 19.33
C GLY A 85 1.65 6.19 18.45
N SER A 86 1.97 7.48 18.57
CA SER A 86 3.04 8.12 17.79
C SER A 86 4.43 7.53 18.08
N ARG A 87 4.74 7.22 19.35
CA ARG A 87 6.05 6.69 19.75
C ARG A 87 6.18 5.17 19.61
N TYR A 88 5.16 4.43 20.03
CA TYR A 88 5.16 2.97 20.10
C TYR A 88 4.52 2.30 18.88
N ARG A 89 4.01 3.10 17.93
CA ARG A 89 3.47 2.65 16.62
C ARG A 89 2.30 1.67 16.73
N VAL A 90 1.55 1.72 17.83
CA VAL A 90 0.35 0.92 18.05
C VAL A 90 -0.67 1.79 18.77
N LEU A 91 -1.88 1.83 18.21
CA LEU A 91 -3.10 2.32 18.81
C LEU A 91 -4.01 1.09 18.82
N ASP A 92 -4.29 0.58 20.00
CA ASP A 92 -5.25 -0.50 20.21
C ASP A 92 -6.69 0.05 20.21
N GLU A 93 -7.68 -0.83 20.34
CA GLU A 93 -9.09 -0.45 20.38
C GLU A 93 -9.38 0.52 21.54
N ASP A 94 -8.86 0.23 22.73
CA ASP A 94 -9.03 1.08 23.92
C ASP A 94 -8.39 2.46 23.72
N GLY A 95 -7.18 2.51 23.14
CA GLY A 95 -6.50 3.75 22.79
C GLY A 95 -7.21 4.55 21.70
N TYR A 96 -7.89 3.87 20.76
CA TYR A 96 -8.75 4.54 19.80
C TYR A 96 -10.02 5.10 20.46
N ASP A 97 -10.67 4.34 21.34
CA ASP A 97 -11.86 4.80 22.06
C ASP A 97 -11.55 6.02 22.96
N ALA A 98 -10.36 6.06 23.54
CA ALA A 98 -9.83 7.23 24.24
C ALA A 98 -9.61 8.46 23.33
N LEU A 99 -9.26 8.23 22.06
CA LEU A 99 -9.01 9.28 21.07
C LEU A 99 -10.28 9.70 20.32
N ALA A 100 -11.28 8.83 20.23
CA ALA A 100 -12.50 9.00 19.45
C ALA A 100 -13.28 10.28 19.79
N PRO A 101 -13.39 10.74 21.05
CA PRO A 101 -14.02 12.02 21.37
C PRO A 101 -13.31 13.20 20.69
N ALA A 102 -11.97 13.20 20.66
CA ALA A 102 -11.19 14.24 19.99
C ALA A 102 -11.32 14.17 18.46
N VAL A 103 -11.40 12.97 17.88
CA VAL A 103 -11.63 12.76 16.44
C VAL A 103 -13.05 13.17 16.03
N GLY A 104 -14.05 12.86 16.86
CA GLY A 104 -15.45 13.21 16.63
C GLY A 104 -15.81 14.65 17.00
N GLY A 105 -14.87 15.43 17.57
CA GLY A 105 -15.15 16.78 18.05
C GLY A 105 -16.11 16.82 19.26
N VAL A 106 -16.31 15.69 19.94
CA VAL A 106 -17.24 15.56 21.06
C VAL A 106 -16.45 15.73 22.36
N LEU A 107 -16.68 16.85 23.05
CA LEU A 107 -16.11 17.09 24.38
C LEU A 107 -17.23 17.38 25.40
N PRO A 108 -16.99 17.08 26.68
CA PRO A 108 -17.81 17.61 27.76
C PRO A 108 -17.91 19.12 27.69
N ALA A 109 -19.05 19.67 28.12
CA ALA A 109 -19.27 21.11 28.17
C ALA A 109 -18.23 21.79 29.07
N LEU A 110 -17.81 22.98 28.67
CA LEU A 110 -16.96 23.82 29.51
C LEU A 110 -17.77 24.26 30.73
N VAL A 111 -17.28 23.92 31.91
CA VAL A 111 -17.82 24.35 33.20
C VAL A 111 -16.92 25.49 33.65
N ASP A 112 -17.40 26.72 33.47
CA ASP A 112 -16.63 27.91 33.75
C ASP A 112 -17.49 29.15 34.06
N ASP A 113 -16.99 29.98 34.98
CA ASP A 113 -17.48 31.33 35.27
C ASP A 113 -17.13 32.34 34.14
N LEU A 114 -16.80 31.84 32.94
CA LEU A 114 -16.47 32.68 31.79
C LEU A 114 -17.66 33.52 31.35
N SER A 115 -17.35 34.73 30.86
CA SER A 115 -18.32 35.51 30.09
C SER A 115 -18.79 34.70 28.87
N GLU A 116 -20.03 34.91 28.44
CA GLU A 116 -20.60 34.17 27.31
C GLU A 116 -19.76 34.31 26.03
N LYS A 117 -19.19 35.50 25.80
CA LYS A 117 -18.27 35.75 24.69
C LYS A 117 -16.99 34.92 24.81
N SER A 118 -16.33 34.95 25.96
CA SER A 118 -15.10 34.20 26.21
C SER A 118 -15.32 32.69 26.08
N ARG A 119 -16.46 32.19 26.57
CA ARG A 119 -16.84 30.77 26.42
C ARG A 119 -17.03 30.39 24.96
N ARG A 120 -17.72 31.22 24.16
CA ARG A 120 -17.89 30.97 22.72
C ARG A 120 -16.56 31.01 21.97
N ASP A 121 -15.69 31.97 22.26
CA ASP A 121 -14.39 32.11 21.62
C ASP A 121 -13.47 30.92 21.97
N LEU A 122 -13.45 30.50 23.23
CA LEU A 122 -12.73 29.30 23.70
C LEU A 122 -13.28 28.05 23.03
N GLY A 123 -14.60 27.86 23.04
CA GLY A 123 -15.29 26.74 22.39
C GLY A 123 -14.93 26.64 20.91
N ALA A 124 -15.06 27.74 20.16
CA ALA A 124 -14.68 27.79 18.75
C ALA A 124 -13.19 27.46 18.52
N GLY A 125 -12.32 27.97 19.39
CA GLY A 125 -10.89 27.70 19.35
C GLY A 125 -10.52 26.24 19.64
N VAL A 126 -11.26 25.55 20.50
CA VAL A 126 -11.09 24.12 20.78
C VAL A 126 -11.68 23.27 19.66
N THR A 127 -12.89 23.59 19.19
CA THR A 127 -13.54 22.91 18.07
C THR A 127 -12.67 22.94 16.81
N ARG A 128 -12.05 24.08 16.49
CA ARG A 128 -11.14 24.19 15.34
C ARG A 128 -9.93 23.26 15.47
N ASN A 129 -9.35 23.12 16.65
CA ASN A 129 -8.24 22.19 16.86
C ASN A 129 -8.69 20.74 16.64
N LEU A 130 -9.86 20.36 17.15
CA LEU A 130 -10.40 19.00 16.99
C LEU A 130 -10.80 18.70 15.55
N GLN A 131 -11.31 19.69 14.81
CA GLN A 131 -11.60 19.54 13.39
C GLN A 131 -10.33 19.17 12.60
N VAL A 132 -9.18 19.77 12.91
CA VAL A 132 -7.89 19.41 12.28
C VAL A 132 -7.53 17.95 12.60
N VAL A 133 -7.86 17.45 13.80
CA VAL A 133 -7.67 16.02 14.15
C VAL A 133 -8.59 15.13 13.33
N ALA A 134 -9.86 15.51 13.21
CA ALA A 134 -10.86 14.79 12.43
C ALA A 134 -10.47 14.68 10.95
N GLU A 135 -10.08 15.79 10.32
CA GLU A 135 -9.63 15.85 8.93
C GLU A 135 -8.38 14.99 8.70
N ALA A 136 -7.43 15.01 9.64
CA ALA A 136 -6.25 14.17 9.57
C ALA A 136 -6.58 12.67 9.68
N ALA A 137 -7.55 12.30 10.53
CA ALA A 137 -8.03 10.92 10.65
C ALA A 137 -8.70 10.47 9.35
N THR A 138 -9.60 11.27 8.80
CA THR A 138 -10.28 11.00 7.52
C THR A 138 -9.27 10.81 6.39
N GLY A 139 -8.27 11.68 6.27
CA GLY A 139 -7.22 11.54 5.25
C GLY A 139 -6.39 10.26 5.42
N ALA A 140 -6.12 9.83 6.66
CA ALA A 140 -5.42 8.57 6.93
C ALA A 140 -6.24 7.33 6.57
N VAL A 141 -7.56 7.39 6.73
CA VAL A 141 -8.48 6.32 6.32
C VAL A 141 -8.62 6.28 4.80
N GLN A 142 -8.82 7.41 4.15
CA GLN A 142 -8.92 7.49 2.68
C GLN A 142 -7.65 6.97 2.00
N ARG A 143 -6.47 7.32 2.54
CA ARG A 143 -5.20 6.80 2.03
C ARG A 143 -5.11 5.27 2.17
N TRP A 144 -5.61 4.73 3.28
CA TRP A 144 -5.66 3.28 3.46
C TRP A 144 -6.60 2.61 2.44
N ILE A 145 -7.79 3.17 2.19
CA ILE A 145 -8.74 2.66 1.18
C ILE A 145 -8.04 2.61 -0.19
N GLN A 146 -7.42 3.70 -0.61
CA GLN A 146 -6.69 3.75 -1.89
C GLN A 146 -5.61 2.66 -2.00
N LEU A 147 -4.79 2.50 -0.95
CA LEU A 147 -3.74 1.48 -0.92
C LEU A 147 -4.31 0.05 -0.96
N ASN A 148 -5.46 -0.15 -0.34
CA ASN A 148 -6.19 -1.42 -0.36
C ASN A 148 -6.73 -1.74 -1.76
N ASP A 149 -7.31 -0.75 -2.45
CA ASP A 149 -7.82 -0.91 -3.81
C ASP A 149 -6.69 -1.23 -4.79
N GLU A 150 -5.57 -0.52 -4.68
CA GLU A 150 -4.37 -0.81 -5.47
C GLU A 150 -3.83 -2.21 -5.20
N ALA A 151 -3.79 -2.65 -3.93
CA ALA A 151 -3.35 -3.99 -3.58
C ALA A 151 -4.28 -5.06 -4.16
N THR A 152 -5.59 -4.82 -4.10
CA THR A 152 -6.62 -5.71 -4.67
C THR A 152 -6.47 -5.80 -6.19
N ALA A 153 -6.29 -4.67 -6.89
CA ALA A 153 -6.06 -4.65 -8.33
C ALA A 153 -4.78 -5.41 -8.74
N ARG A 154 -3.70 -5.30 -7.95
CA ARG A 154 -2.46 -6.07 -8.17
C ARG A 154 -2.68 -7.57 -8.02
N ILE A 155 -3.49 -8.01 -7.04
CA ILE A 155 -3.84 -9.43 -6.86
C ILE A 155 -4.59 -9.93 -8.09
N MET A 156 -5.66 -9.24 -8.48
CA MET A 156 -6.49 -9.62 -9.64
C MET A 156 -5.66 -9.75 -10.92
N LYS A 157 -4.78 -8.77 -11.20
CA LYS A 157 -3.85 -8.84 -12.33
C LYS A 157 -2.89 -10.04 -12.24
N GLY A 158 -2.44 -10.38 -11.04
CA GLY A 158 -1.61 -11.56 -10.80
C GLY A 158 -2.35 -12.87 -11.13
N GLU A 159 -3.64 -12.97 -10.81
CA GLU A 159 -4.47 -14.12 -11.15
C GLU A 159 -4.66 -14.25 -12.67
N GLU A 160 -4.87 -13.15 -13.38
CA GLU A 160 -4.91 -13.13 -14.85
C GLU A 160 -3.60 -13.63 -15.46
N HIS A 161 -2.46 -13.17 -14.93
CA HIS A 161 -1.14 -13.63 -15.39
C HIS A 161 -0.91 -15.13 -15.11
N ILE A 162 -1.36 -15.63 -13.95
CA ILE A 162 -1.28 -17.06 -13.61
C ILE A 162 -2.14 -17.87 -14.57
N GLU A 163 -3.34 -17.39 -14.88
CA GLU A 163 -4.25 -18.07 -15.80
C GLU A 163 -3.69 -18.07 -17.23
N TRP A 164 -3.10 -16.96 -17.67
CA TRP A 164 -2.36 -16.90 -18.92
C TRP A 164 -1.20 -17.90 -18.95
N LEU A 165 -0.40 -18.01 -17.88
CA LEU A 165 0.68 -19.00 -17.77
C LEU A 165 0.16 -20.43 -17.83
N ARG A 166 -0.97 -20.74 -17.16
CA ARG A 166 -1.60 -22.07 -17.20
C ARG A 166 -2.00 -22.45 -18.62
N LYS A 167 -2.65 -21.54 -19.35
CA LYS A 167 -3.05 -21.74 -20.76
C LYS A 167 -1.82 -21.96 -21.65
N LEU A 168 -0.76 -21.16 -21.47
CA LEU A 168 0.49 -21.32 -22.19
C LEU A 168 1.13 -22.70 -21.96
N PHE A 169 1.22 -23.13 -20.70
CA PHE A 169 1.76 -24.45 -20.35
C PHE A 169 0.89 -25.61 -20.86
N ALA A 170 -0.44 -25.46 -20.87
CA ALA A 170 -1.35 -26.43 -21.44
C ALA A 170 -1.14 -26.59 -22.95
N GLY A 171 -1.15 -25.48 -23.70
CA GLY A 171 -0.88 -25.49 -25.14
C GLY A 171 0.52 -26.04 -25.48
N TRP A 172 1.54 -25.73 -24.66
CA TRP A 172 2.87 -26.32 -24.82
C TRP A 172 2.87 -27.85 -24.59
N LYS A 173 2.17 -28.35 -23.57
CA LYS A 173 2.04 -29.79 -23.30
C LYS A 173 1.36 -30.51 -24.47
N GLU A 174 0.31 -29.93 -25.05
CA GLU A 174 -0.43 -30.47 -26.19
C GLU A 174 0.41 -30.48 -27.47
N ALA A 175 1.19 -29.43 -27.73
CA ALA A 175 2.06 -29.33 -28.91
C ALA A 175 3.33 -30.21 -28.79
N ARG A 176 3.71 -30.62 -27.57
CA ARG A 176 5.00 -31.30 -27.29
C ARG A 176 5.20 -32.60 -28.07
N PRO A 177 4.21 -33.51 -28.20
CA PRO A 177 4.36 -34.74 -28.98
C PRO A 177 4.59 -34.45 -30.47
N ALA A 178 3.82 -33.53 -31.05
CA ALA A 178 3.94 -33.15 -32.46
C ALA A 178 5.29 -32.49 -32.77
N LEU A 179 5.79 -31.65 -31.86
CA LEU A 179 7.12 -31.05 -31.95
C LEU A 179 8.24 -32.09 -31.84
N ARG A 180 8.13 -33.07 -30.94
CA ARG A 180 9.09 -34.18 -30.82
C ARG A 180 9.11 -35.04 -32.06
N GLU A 181 7.95 -35.35 -32.62
CA GLU A 181 7.82 -36.15 -33.83
C GLU A 181 8.38 -35.41 -35.05
N SER A 182 8.08 -34.11 -35.17
CA SER A 182 8.64 -33.26 -36.22
C SER A 182 10.17 -33.13 -36.12
N ARG A 183 10.73 -33.10 -34.91
CA ARG A 183 12.18 -33.12 -34.69
C ARG A 183 12.79 -34.46 -35.07
N ARG A 184 12.21 -35.58 -34.62
CA ARG A 184 12.67 -36.93 -35.02
C ARG A 184 12.68 -37.13 -36.52
N ARG A 185 11.64 -36.68 -37.23
CA ARG A 185 11.59 -36.76 -38.70
C ARG A 185 12.72 -35.96 -39.36
N ARG A 186 13.05 -34.80 -38.80
CA ARG A 186 14.16 -33.97 -39.29
C ARG A 186 15.51 -34.62 -39.02
N ASP A 187 15.70 -35.18 -37.83
CA ASP A 187 16.94 -35.86 -37.45
C ASP A 187 17.13 -37.16 -38.27
N ASN A 188 16.06 -37.93 -38.49
CA ASN A 188 16.09 -39.13 -39.35
C ASN A 188 16.31 -38.78 -40.83
N ALA A 189 15.75 -37.67 -41.33
CA ALA A 189 16.00 -37.18 -42.68
C ALA A 189 17.45 -36.68 -42.85
N GLY A 190 18.02 -36.06 -41.81
CA GLY A 190 19.43 -35.68 -41.78
C GLY A 190 20.39 -36.88 -41.75
N ASN A 191 19.97 -38.00 -41.14
CA ASN A 191 20.77 -39.22 -41.05
C ASN A 191 20.65 -40.14 -42.28
N ALA A 192 19.66 -39.92 -43.15
CA ALA A 192 19.45 -40.69 -44.38
C ALA A 192 20.31 -40.22 -45.57
N GLY A 193 21.18 -39.21 -45.36
CA GLY A 193 21.90 -38.53 -46.44
C GLY A 193 23.42 -38.51 -46.35
N THR A 194 24.06 -39.27 -45.44
CA THR A 194 25.53 -39.31 -45.37
C THR A 194 26.08 -40.69 -45.73
N PRO A 195 26.44 -40.93 -47.00
CA PRO A 195 27.37 -42.00 -47.32
C PRO A 195 28.69 -41.70 -46.61
N ARG A 196 29.15 -42.64 -45.79
CA ARG A 196 30.49 -42.63 -45.18
C ARG A 196 31.53 -42.59 -46.33
N PRO A 197 32.42 -41.60 -46.41
CA PRO A 197 33.37 -41.54 -47.51
C PRO A 197 34.39 -42.68 -47.34
N THR A 198 34.38 -43.60 -48.31
CA THR A 198 35.49 -44.53 -48.51
C THR A 198 36.68 -43.75 -49.06
N ALA A 199 37.81 -43.88 -48.38
CA ALA A 199 39.06 -43.23 -48.74
C ALA A 199 39.57 -43.75 -50.10
N SER A 200 39.66 -42.85 -51.08
CA SER A 200 40.62 -42.94 -52.19
C SER A 200 40.77 -41.53 -52.76
N GLY A 201 41.99 -41.01 -52.65
CA GLY A 201 42.30 -39.61 -52.95
C GLY A 201 42.27 -39.28 -54.43
N THR A 202 42.09 -37.99 -54.71
CA THR A 202 43.05 -37.15 -55.43
C THR A 202 42.57 -35.69 -55.35
N ASN A 203 43.48 -34.79 -54.99
CA ASN A 203 43.27 -33.34 -55.02
C ASN A 203 43.09 -32.88 -56.46
N GLU A 204 42.22 -31.89 -56.69
CA GLU A 204 42.58 -30.63 -57.38
C GLU A 204 41.35 -29.70 -57.49
N GLY A 205 41.53 -28.45 -57.06
CA GLY A 205 40.85 -27.31 -57.69
C GLY A 205 39.70 -26.62 -56.94
N ARG A 206 40.01 -25.38 -56.53
CA ARG A 206 39.14 -24.18 -56.45
C ARG A 206 38.33 -23.87 -55.20
N ASP A 207 38.85 -22.87 -54.49
CA ASP A 207 38.24 -21.56 -54.23
C ASP A 207 36.86 -21.50 -53.57
N GLY A 208 36.87 -20.90 -52.37
CA GLY A 208 35.83 -19.94 -51.99
C GLY A 208 35.20 -20.16 -50.62
N GLY A 209 35.46 -19.22 -49.70
CA GLY A 209 34.46 -18.83 -48.70
C GLY A 209 34.67 -19.35 -47.29
N SER A 210 35.61 -18.74 -46.56
CA SER A 210 35.74 -18.86 -45.12
C SER A 210 34.46 -18.45 -44.39
N SER A 211 33.94 -19.37 -43.61
CA SER A 211 32.90 -19.21 -42.59
C SER A 211 33.21 -18.09 -41.60
N GLY A 212 32.19 -17.30 -41.22
CA GLY A 212 32.34 -16.19 -40.28
C GLY A 212 31.06 -15.75 -39.58
N ARG A 213 30.33 -16.69 -38.96
CA ARG A 213 29.64 -16.49 -37.67
C ARG A 213 28.73 -15.24 -37.55
N GLU A 214 27.53 -15.29 -38.14
CA GLU A 214 26.50 -14.26 -37.94
C GLU A 214 25.77 -14.48 -36.60
N ARG A 215 26.16 -13.67 -35.61
CA ARG A 215 25.59 -13.61 -34.25
C ARG A 215 24.38 -12.68 -34.29
N ARG A 216 23.15 -13.21 -34.22
CA ARG A 216 21.95 -12.35 -34.16
C ARG A 216 21.91 -11.57 -32.84
N GLN A 217 21.88 -10.26 -33.02
CA GLN A 217 21.83 -9.18 -32.06
C GLN A 217 20.49 -9.20 -31.30
N TRP A 218 20.54 -9.12 -29.98
CA TRP A 218 19.37 -8.81 -29.15
C TRP A 218 19.21 -7.29 -29.14
N ALA A 219 18.05 -6.79 -29.59
CA ALA A 219 17.66 -5.43 -29.35
C ALA A 219 17.26 -5.30 -27.87
N ALA A 220 18.15 -4.70 -27.06
CA ALA A 220 17.76 -4.00 -25.86
C ALA A 220 17.42 -2.57 -26.29
N SER A 221 16.15 -2.17 -26.15
CA SER A 221 15.81 -0.76 -26.18
C SER A 221 16.04 -0.19 -24.77
N GLU A 222 16.98 0.76 -24.73
CA GLU A 222 17.34 1.70 -23.67
C GLU A 222 16.07 2.36 -23.07
N VAL A 223 15.92 2.50 -21.75
CA VAL A 223 16.55 3.52 -20.88
C VAL A 223 16.60 4.89 -21.54
N GLY A 224 15.50 5.64 -21.40
CA GLY A 224 15.50 7.10 -21.53
C GLY A 224 15.21 7.70 -20.16
N GLU A 225 16.23 8.23 -19.51
CA GLU A 225 16.14 9.12 -18.36
C GLU A 225 16.99 10.37 -18.63
N THR A 226 16.69 11.45 -17.93
CA THR A 226 17.17 12.85 -18.01
C THR A 226 16.44 13.69 -19.05
N ASP A 227 16.07 14.94 -18.81
CA ASP A 227 15.99 15.81 -17.62
C ASP A 227 15.20 17.03 -18.12
N ASP A 228 14.18 17.50 -17.41
CA ASP A 228 13.64 18.86 -17.64
C ASP A 228 13.33 19.51 -16.30
N ALA A 229 14.25 20.38 -15.88
CA ALA A 229 14.06 21.34 -14.80
C ALA A 229 13.43 22.63 -15.35
N PRO A 230 12.62 23.36 -14.55
CA PRO A 230 11.97 24.58 -15.01
C PRO A 230 12.92 25.78 -14.99
N SER A 231 12.89 26.60 -16.05
CA SER A 231 13.53 27.92 -16.06
C SER A 231 12.59 28.98 -15.50
N THR A 232 13.08 29.63 -14.43
CA THR A 232 12.86 31.00 -13.90
C THR A 232 11.56 31.74 -14.23
#